data_AF-A0A0W0RQM4-F1
#
_entry.id   AF-A0A0W0RQM4-F1
#
_cell.length_a   1.000
_cell.length_b   1.000
_cell.length_c   1.000
_cell.angle_alpha   90.00
_cell.angle_beta   90.00
_cell.angle_gamma   90.00
#
_symmetry.space_group_name_H-M   'P 1'
#
loop_
_entity.id
_entity.type
_entity.pdbx_description
1 polymer ?
#
loop_
_entity_poly.entity_id
_entity_poly.type
_entity_poly.pdbx_seq_one_letter_code
_entity_poly.pdbx_strand_id
1 'polypeptide(L)'
;MESLTVFRARPEFDENFPCIFPARYSEEILLDDVQRFFAILKQLNYQTPLIIFISYLNIQHYHFSDHKGRYHKFDRNIIQLSSEIVESFDIDVKQLLKPLFDSVWNCCGLIESESFKELMV
;
A
#
# COMPACT_ATOMS: atom_id res chain seq x y z
N MET A 1 2.20 -12.46 12.91
CA MET A 1 0.90 -12.68 12.25
C MET A 1 1.05 -12.14 10.84
N GLU A 2 0.76 -12.93 9.83
CA GLU A 2 0.95 -12.55 8.42
C GLU A 2 -0.42 -12.35 7.77
N SER A 3 -0.54 -11.35 6.90
CA SER A 3 -1.71 -11.12 6.06
C SER A 3 -1.28 -11.17 4.59
N LEU A 4 -2.05 -11.84 3.75
CA LEU A 4 -1.85 -11.84 2.31
C LEU A 4 -3.15 -11.42 1.63
N THR A 5 -3.10 -10.28 0.94
CA THR A 5 -4.19 -9.79 0.12
C THR A 5 -3.82 -9.98 -1.35
N VAL A 6 -4.62 -10.74 -2.09
CA VAL A 6 -4.46 -10.94 -3.53
C VAL A 6 -5.35 -9.96 -4.28
N PHE A 7 -4.73 -8.99 -4.94
CA PHE A 7 -5.44 -8.12 -5.88
C PHE A 7 -5.66 -8.87 -7.17
N ARG A 8 -6.90 -9.32 -7.41
CA ARG A 8 -7.27 -9.85 -8.72
C ARG A 8 -7.14 -8.71 -9.74
N ALA A 9 -6.44 -8.97 -10.84
CA ALA A 9 -6.56 -8.12 -12.02
C ALA A 9 -8.05 -7.95 -12.32
N ARG A 10 -8.48 -6.71 -12.60
CA ARG A 10 -9.88 -6.50 -13.03
C ARG A 10 -10.13 -7.40 -14.25
N PRO A 11 -11.22 -8.19 -14.27
CA PRO A 11 -11.48 -9.19 -15.31
C PRO A 11 -11.71 -8.58 -16.70
N GLU A 12 -11.89 -7.25 -16.78
CA GLU A 12 -11.83 -6.46 -18.00
C GLU A 12 -10.36 -6.31 -18.48
N PHE A 13 -9.65 -7.44 -18.57
CA PHE A 13 -8.36 -7.51 -19.25
C PHE A 13 -8.65 -7.38 -20.75
N ASP A 14 -8.56 -6.16 -21.26
CA ASP A 14 -8.45 -5.89 -22.68
C ASP A 14 -6.96 -5.85 -23.01
N GLU A 15 -6.50 -6.61 -24.01
CA GLU A 15 -5.11 -6.60 -24.47
C GLU A 15 -4.64 -5.19 -24.88
N ASN A 16 -5.59 -4.30 -25.19
CA ASN A 16 -5.36 -2.89 -25.51
C ASN A 16 -5.27 -1.99 -24.26
N PHE A 17 -5.71 -2.45 -23.08
CA PHE A 17 -5.66 -1.68 -21.84
C PHE A 17 -4.67 -2.29 -20.84
N PRO A 18 -3.71 -1.50 -20.35
CA PRO A 18 -2.76 -1.99 -19.36
C PRO A 18 -3.48 -2.44 -18.07
N CYS A 19 -3.00 -3.51 -17.44
CA CYS A 19 -3.48 -3.93 -16.13
C CYS A 19 -3.19 -2.81 -15.12
N ILE A 20 -4.22 -2.14 -14.58
CA ILE A 20 -4.02 -0.98 -13.71
C ILE A 20 -3.80 -1.43 -12.27
N PHE A 21 -2.72 -0.94 -11.65
CA PHE A 21 -2.48 -1.10 -10.22
C PHE A 21 -3.58 -0.36 -9.45
N PRO A 22 -4.36 -1.05 -8.60
CA PRO A 22 -5.48 -0.44 -7.90
C PRO A 22 -5.00 0.34 -6.67
N ALA A 23 -4.26 1.43 -6.89
CA ALA A 23 -3.54 2.18 -5.85
C ALA A 23 -4.42 2.54 -4.65
N ARG A 24 -5.51 3.28 -4.87
CA ARG A 24 -6.46 3.66 -3.83
C ARG A 24 -6.99 2.48 -3.04
N TYR A 25 -7.45 1.43 -3.72
CA TYR A 25 -7.98 0.23 -3.06
C TYR A 25 -6.92 -0.51 -2.25
N SER A 26 -5.68 -0.56 -2.75
CA SER A 26 -4.56 -1.13 -2.00
C SER A 26 -4.23 -0.32 -0.75
N GLU A 27 -4.24 1.00 -0.84
CA GLU A 27 -3.97 1.90 0.30
C GLU A 27 -5.08 1.78 1.36
N GLU A 28 -6.35 1.76 0.93
CA GLU A 28 -7.53 1.57 1.79
C GLU A 28 -7.49 0.24 2.56
N ILE A 29 -7.18 -0.87 1.88
CA ILE A 29 -7.07 -2.18 2.54
C ILE A 29 -5.92 -2.20 3.55
N LEU A 30 -4.75 -1.65 3.19
CA LEU A 30 -3.60 -1.66 4.09
C LEU A 30 -3.88 -0.82 5.35
N LEU A 31 -4.58 0.30 5.22
CA LEU A 31 -5.02 1.10 6.37
C LEU A 31 -5.96 0.31 7.28
N ASP A 32 -7.02 -0.28 6.72
CA ASP A 32 -8.00 -1.06 7.48
C ASP A 32 -7.35 -2.28 8.17
N ASP A 33 -6.53 -3.03 7.44
CA ASP A 33 -5.85 -4.20 7.97
C ASP A 33 -4.92 -3.83 9.13
N VAL A 34 -4.06 -2.82 8.98
CA VAL A 34 -3.12 -2.43 10.04
C VAL A 34 -3.87 -1.91 11.27
N GLN A 35 -4.92 -1.12 11.10
CA GLN A 35 -5.78 -0.67 12.20
C GLN A 35 -6.43 -1.85 12.94
N ARG A 36 -6.99 -2.80 12.18
CA ARG A 36 -7.60 -4.01 12.72
C ARG A 36 -6.59 -4.87 13.46
N PHE A 37 -5.38 -5.05 12.93
CA PHE A 37 -4.30 -5.78 13.59
C PHE A 37 -3.91 -5.12 14.91
N PHE A 38 -3.72 -3.80 14.95
CA PHE A 38 -3.39 -3.10 16.19
C PHE A 38 -4.50 -3.24 17.24
N ALA A 39 -5.77 -3.13 16.83
CA ALA A 39 -6.90 -3.32 17.74
C ALA A 39 -6.92 -4.72 18.36
N ILE A 40 -6.69 -5.77 17.55
CA ILE A 40 -6.61 -7.16 18.01
C ILE A 40 -5.42 -7.36 18.95
N LEU A 41 -4.22 -6.89 18.57
CA LEU A 41 -3.02 -7.06 19.39
C LEU A 41 -3.11 -6.32 20.73
N LYS A 42 -3.76 -5.15 20.75
CA LYS A 42 -4.06 -4.41 21.98
C LYS A 42 -5.01 -5.19 22.91
N GLN A 43 -6.06 -5.80 22.36
CA GLN A 43 -6.97 -6.67 23.13
C GLN A 43 -6.27 -7.92 23.69
N LEU A 44 -5.29 -8.44 22.96
CA LEU A 44 -4.47 -9.58 23.39
C LEU A 44 -3.35 -9.20 24.37
N ASN A 45 -3.25 -7.93 24.79
CA ASN A 45 -2.17 -7.40 25.64
C ASN A 45 -0.77 -7.73 25.10
N TYR A 46 -0.60 -7.69 23.78
CA TYR A 46 0.70 -7.91 23.15
C TYR A 46 1.67 -6.78 23.50
N GLN A 47 2.97 -7.07 23.58
CA GLN A 47 4.00 -6.07 23.89
C GLN A 47 4.69 -5.56 22.63
N THR A 48 4.91 -4.24 22.57
CA THR A 48 5.72 -3.57 21.55
C THR A 48 7.23 -3.66 21.89
N PRO A 49 8.14 -3.48 20.92
CA PRO A 49 7.91 -3.03 19.54
C PRO A 49 7.45 -4.14 18.59
N LEU A 50 6.72 -3.74 17.54
CA LEU A 50 6.43 -4.57 16.36
C LEU A 50 7.16 -4.03 15.15
N ILE A 51 7.43 -4.91 14.19
CA ILE A 51 7.96 -4.52 12.89
C ILE A 51 6.93 -4.87 11.83
N ILE A 52 6.61 -3.90 10.98
CA ILE A 52 5.71 -4.10 9.84
C ILE A 52 6.56 -4.24 8.57
N PHE A 53 6.32 -5.31 7.82
CA PHE A 53 6.88 -5.52 6.49
C PHE A 53 5.76 -5.58 5.46
N ILE A 54 5.85 -4.75 4.42
CA ILE A 54 4.89 -4.73 3.31
C ILE A 54 5.68 -4.88 2.01
N SER A 55 5.21 -5.77 1.14
CA SER A 55 5.82 -5.96 -0.18
C SER A 55 4.77 -6.13 -1.26
N TYR A 56 4.97 -5.44 -2.38
CA TYR A 56 4.25 -5.71 -3.63
C TYR A 56 5.08 -6.65 -4.50
N LEU A 57 4.47 -7.75 -4.91
CA LEU A 57 5.11 -8.78 -5.73
C LEU A 57 4.48 -8.80 -7.13
N ASN A 58 5.28 -9.17 -8.14
CA ASN A 58 4.84 -9.30 -9.52
C ASN A 58 4.19 -8.03 -10.11
N ILE A 59 4.65 -6.85 -9.67
CA ILE A 59 4.02 -5.58 -10.02
C ILE A 59 4.43 -5.04 -11.40
N GLN A 60 5.48 -5.59 -12.02
CA GLN A 60 5.97 -5.11 -13.34
C GLN A 60 4.93 -5.21 -14.47
N HIS A 61 3.93 -6.07 -14.31
CA HIS A 61 2.85 -6.25 -15.29
C HIS A 61 1.73 -5.22 -15.12
N TYR A 62 1.76 -4.44 -14.04
CA TYR A 62 0.80 -3.39 -13.76
C TYR A 62 1.30 -2.04 -14.25
N HIS A 63 0.37 -1.16 -14.59
CA HIS A 63 0.62 0.26 -14.82
C HIS A 63 -0.06 1.06 -13.73
N PHE A 64 0.57 2.13 -13.30
CA PHE A 64 0.02 3.09 -12.38
C PHE A 64 -0.71 4.19 -13.16
N SER A 65 -1.95 4.51 -12.79
CA SER A 65 -2.69 5.63 -13.39
C SER A 65 -2.67 6.81 -12.42
N ASP A 66 -2.18 7.97 -12.86
CA ASP A 66 -2.28 9.21 -12.07
C ASP A 66 -3.67 9.86 -12.21
N HIS A 67 -3.93 10.92 -11.42
CA HIS A 67 -5.19 11.68 -11.46
C HIS A 67 -5.48 12.34 -12.82
N LYS A 68 -4.46 12.51 -13.67
CA LYS A 68 -4.59 13.06 -15.04
C LYS A 68 -4.85 11.96 -16.07
N GLY A 69 -4.99 10.71 -15.65
CA GLY A 69 -5.19 9.55 -16.51
C GLY A 69 -3.94 9.13 -17.27
N ARG A 70 -2.74 9.57 -16.86
CA ARG A 70 -1.48 9.13 -17.48
C ARG A 70 -1.04 7.81 -16.87
N TYR A 71 -0.55 6.92 -17.72
CA TYR A 71 -0.03 5.63 -17.32
C TYR A 71 1.48 5.67 -17.10
N HIS A 72 1.90 5.15 -15.96
CA HIS A 72 3.30 5.02 -15.55
C HIS A 72 3.63 3.55 -15.35
N LYS A 73 4.84 3.15 -15.71
CA LYS A 73 5.34 1.80 -15.45
C LYS A 73 6.11 1.80 -14.13
N PHE A 74 5.99 0.72 -13.38
CA PHE A 74 6.88 0.47 -12.25
C PHE A 74 8.29 0.19 -12.76
N ASP A 75 9.30 0.78 -12.10
CA ASP A 75 10.72 0.60 -12.41
C ASP A 75 11.28 -0.77 -11.96
N ARG A 76 10.49 -1.55 -11.21
CA ARG A 76 10.89 -2.84 -10.63
C ARG A 76 9.72 -3.82 -10.50
N ASN A 77 10.03 -5.11 -10.45
CA ASN A 77 9.03 -6.17 -10.30
C ASN A 77 8.57 -6.42 -8.85
N ILE A 78 9.43 -6.10 -7.89
CA ILE A 78 9.17 -6.28 -6.47
C ILE A 78 9.44 -4.95 -5.78
N ILE A 79 8.46 -4.45 -5.03
CA ILE A 79 8.60 -3.28 -4.18
C ILE A 79 8.56 -3.78 -2.74
N GLN A 80 9.72 -3.79 -2.08
CA GLN A 80 9.80 -3.98 -0.63
C GLN A 80 9.74 -2.59 0.00
N LEU A 81 8.69 -2.34 0.77
CA LEU A 81 8.55 -1.08 1.50
C LEU A 81 9.45 -1.12 2.73
N SER A 82 9.96 0.05 3.13
CA SER A 82 10.73 0.20 4.35
C SER A 82 9.95 -0.33 5.54
N SER A 83 10.63 -1.04 6.44
CA SER A 83 9.98 -1.57 7.63
C SER A 83 9.85 -0.48 8.69
N GLU A 84 8.65 -0.26 9.19
CA GLU A 84 8.40 0.67 10.29
C GLU A 84 8.40 -0.06 11.62
N ILE A 85 9.01 0.55 12.64
CA ILE A 85 9.00 0.07 14.02
C ILE A 85 7.84 0.73 14.76
N VAL A 86 6.93 -0.09 15.25
CA VAL A 86 5.74 0.33 15.98
C VAL A 86 6.03 0.22 17.48
N GLU A 87 6.36 1.36 18.08
CA GLU A 87 6.68 1.46 19.52
C GLU A 87 5.43 1.47 20.41
N SER A 88 4.27 1.84 19.85
CA SER A 88 2.98 1.89 20.55
C SER A 88 1.83 1.60 19.60
N PHE A 89 0.73 1.04 20.12
CA PHE A 89 -0.52 0.86 19.38
C PHE A 89 -1.38 2.13 19.28
N ASP A 90 -1.05 3.18 20.04
CA ASP A 90 -1.77 4.46 20.05
C ASP A 90 -1.22 5.46 19.02
N ILE A 91 -0.68 4.96 17.91
CA ILE A 91 -0.13 5.77 16.82
C ILE A 91 -1.16 6.02 15.73
N ASP A 92 -0.99 7.12 14.99
CA ASP A 92 -1.78 7.39 13.79
C ASP A 92 -1.29 6.49 12.65
N VAL A 93 -2.08 5.43 12.36
CA VAL A 93 -1.79 4.48 11.27
C VAL A 93 -1.68 5.18 9.92
N LYS A 94 -2.40 6.29 9.70
CA LYS A 94 -2.28 7.06 8.46
C LYS A 94 -0.87 7.64 8.32
N GLN A 95 -0.35 8.27 9.38
CA GLN A 95 1.01 8.82 9.37
C GLN A 95 2.08 7.74 9.25
N LEU A 96 1.87 6.58 9.87
CA LEU A 96 2.75 5.42 9.77
C LEU A 96 2.88 4.91 8.33
N LEU A 97 1.75 4.76 7.62
CA LEU A 97 1.73 4.15 6.29
C LEU A 97 2.01 5.13 5.15
N LYS A 98 1.83 6.44 5.36
CA LYS A 98 2.11 7.48 4.36
C LYS A 98 3.47 7.31 3.66
N PRO A 99 4.62 7.22 4.36
CA PRO A 99 5.92 7.09 3.69
C PRO A 99 6.03 5.80 2.86
N LEU A 100 5.30 4.75 3.24
CA LEU A 100 5.26 3.49 2.52
C LEU A 100 4.47 3.65 1.21
N PHE A 101 3.34 4.37 1.25
CA PHE A 101 2.57 4.68 0.04
C PHE A 101 3.33 5.60 -0.91
N ASP A 102 3.97 6.65 -0.39
CA ASP A 102 4.82 7.52 -1.20
C ASP A 102 5.95 6.72 -1.90
N SER A 103 6.51 5.71 -1.22
CA SER A 103 7.53 4.82 -1.81
C SER A 103 7.01 4.02 -3.01
N VAL A 104 5.75 3.57 -3.00
CA VAL A 104 5.12 2.90 -4.16
C VAL A 104 5.01 3.85 -5.34
N TRP A 105 4.57 5.09 -5.09
CA TRP A 105 4.42 6.12 -6.12
C TRP A 105 5.77 6.53 -6.72
N ASN A 106 6.81 6.60 -5.89
CA ASN A 106 8.19 6.87 -6.33
C ASN A 106 8.71 5.81 -7.31
N CYS A 107 8.32 4.54 -7.18
CA CYS A 107 8.66 3.49 -8.14
C CYS A 107 8.04 3.71 -9.54
N CYS A 108 7.09 4.63 -9.67
CA CYS A 108 6.47 5.03 -10.93
C CYS A 108 6.92 6.42 -11.40
N GLY A 109 7.90 7.04 -10.73
CA GLY A 109 8.36 8.40 -11.04
C GLY A 109 7.44 9.52 -10.54
N LEU A 110 6.54 9.22 -9.59
CA LEU A 110 5.65 10.19 -8.96
C LEU A 110 6.13 10.51 -7.54
N ILE A 111 6.11 11.79 -7.14
CA ILE A 111 6.78 12.26 -5.92
C ILE A 111 6.05 11.85 -4.63
N GLU A 112 4.72 11.79 -4.65
CA GLU A 112 3.90 11.55 -3.45
C GLU A 112 2.55 10.91 -3.81
N SER A 113 1.96 10.20 -2.84
CA SER A 113 0.65 9.58 -3.04
C SER A 113 -0.49 10.59 -3.01
N GLU A 114 -1.07 10.85 -4.17
CA GLU A 114 -2.27 11.69 -4.28
C GLU A 114 -3.52 10.92 -3.83
N SER A 115 -3.57 9.60 -4.03
CA SER A 115 -4.64 8.74 -3.50
C SER A 115 -4.70 8.82 -1.97
N PHE A 116 -3.54 8.84 -1.32
CA PHE A 116 -3.48 8.96 0.13
C PHE A 116 -3.88 10.36 0.61
N LYS A 117 -3.56 11.43 -0.15
CA LYS A 117 -4.05 12.78 0.17
C LYS A 117 -5.57 12.84 0.24
N GLU A 118 -6.27 12.16 -0.67
CA GLU A 118 -7.74 12.07 -0.64
C GLU A 118 -8.25 11.32 0.59
N LEU A 119 -7.52 10.35 1.11
CA LEU A 119 -7.86 9.60 2.33
C LEU A 119 -7.62 10.40 3.64
N MET A 120 -6.98 11.56 3.54
CA MET A 120 -6.69 12.47 4.67
C MET A 120 -7.73 13.58 4.84
N VAL A 121 -8.67 13.75 3.89
CA VAL A 121 -9.77 14.72 3.92
C VAL A 121 -11.04 14.07 4.49
#